data_AF-A0A4R8XHH5-F1
#
_entry.id   AF-A0A4R8XHH5-F1
#
_cell.length_a   1.000
_cell.length_b   1.000
_cell.length_c   1.000
_cell.angle_alpha   90.00
_cell.angle_beta   90.00
_cell.angle_gamma   90.00
#
_symmetry.space_group_name_H-M   'P 1'
#
loop_
_entity.id
_entity.type
_entity.pdbx_description
1 polymer ?
#
loop_
_entity_poly.entity_id
_entity_poly.type
_entity_poly.pdbx_seq_one_letter_code
_entity_poly.pdbx_strand_id
1 'polypeptide(L)'
;MMVHRYWRIALVAPVIGFLLGAAVVGVMSLGSNPQARAGQTIEGVVRAILGFGAVGLVVSIAALVGGVVLVGCLDRHLAKSSGVRTALAALGAAGGVLVLGIVFATVQGIIGAGWAYLIITFTVVLATAAGIAAAFLVHRAERRSERTRPERGEHPLPSAWVDF
;
A
#
# COMPACT_ATOMS: atom_id res chain seq x y z
N MET A 1 17.88 -5.46 -10.92
CA MET A 1 16.67 -5.60 -11.77
C MET A 1 15.34 -5.45 -11.03
N MET A 2 15.19 -5.84 -9.74
CA MET A 2 13.95 -5.61 -8.97
C MET A 2 13.55 -4.14 -8.84
N VAL A 3 14.50 -3.23 -8.57
CA VAL A 3 14.23 -1.81 -8.29
C VAL A 3 13.48 -1.13 -9.42
N HIS A 4 13.88 -1.32 -10.69
CA HIS A 4 13.21 -0.70 -11.84
C HIS A 4 11.77 -1.19 -12.05
N ARG A 5 11.47 -2.44 -11.69
CA ARG A 5 10.16 -3.06 -11.88
C ARG A 5 9.12 -2.58 -10.85
N TYR A 6 9.55 -2.31 -9.61
CA TYR A 6 8.68 -1.85 -8.52
C TYR A 6 8.78 -0.34 -8.22
N TRP A 7 9.70 0.39 -8.88
CA TRP A 7 9.90 1.84 -8.70
C TRP A 7 8.61 2.66 -8.90
N ARG A 8 7.80 2.30 -9.89
CA ARG A 8 6.52 2.98 -10.13
C ARG A 8 5.54 2.77 -8.97
N ILE A 9 5.55 1.60 -8.34
CA ILE A 9 4.70 1.33 -7.18
C ILE A 9 5.18 2.17 -5.99
N ALA A 10 6.50 2.24 -5.77
CA ALA A 10 7.09 3.06 -4.71
C ALA A 10 6.78 4.57 -4.86
N LEU A 11 6.71 5.09 -6.09
CA LEU A 11 6.35 6.49 -6.34
C LEU A 11 4.85 6.78 -6.31
N VAL A 12 4.02 5.84 -6.79
CA VAL A 12 2.58 6.08 -6.95
C VAL A 12 1.80 5.80 -5.68
N ALA A 13 2.21 4.82 -4.88
CA ALA A 13 1.49 4.46 -3.65
C ALA A 13 1.41 5.60 -2.62
N PRO A 14 2.44 6.46 -2.40
CA PRO A 14 2.33 7.62 -1.52
C PRO A 14 1.33 8.66 -2.01
N VAL A 15 1.30 8.90 -3.32
CA VAL A 15 0.37 9.84 -3.95
C VAL A 15 -1.07 9.33 -3.82
N ILE A 16 -1.30 8.04 -4.07
CA ILE A 16 -2.62 7.42 -3.89
C ILE A 16 -3.05 7.48 -2.41
N GLY A 17 -2.14 7.18 -1.49
CA GLY A 17 -2.41 7.27 -0.05
C GLY A 17 -2.84 8.68 0.37
N PHE A 18 -2.13 9.70 -0.10
CA PHE A 18 -2.47 11.09 0.13
C PHE A 18 -3.84 11.46 -0.45
N LEU A 19 -4.09 11.10 -1.71
CA LEU A 19 -5.35 11.41 -2.39
C LEU A 19 -6.55 10.72 -1.74
N LEU A 20 -6.40 9.46 -1.30
CA LEU A 20 -7.44 8.76 -0.56
C LEU A 20 -7.70 9.41 0.80
N GLY A 21 -6.66 9.80 1.53
CA GLY A 21 -6.80 10.55 2.79
C GLY A 21 -7.55 11.87 2.59
N ALA A 22 -7.19 12.63 1.55
CA ALA A 22 -7.87 13.86 1.17
C ALA A 22 -9.34 13.62 0.76
N ALA A 23 -9.61 12.56 -0.02
CA ALA A 23 -10.95 12.23 -0.49
C ALA A 23 -11.91 11.87 0.65
N VAL A 24 -11.43 11.19 1.69
CA VAL A 24 -12.24 10.87 2.89
C VAL A 24 -12.79 12.15 3.54
N VAL A 25 -11.97 13.21 3.62
CA VAL A 25 -12.43 14.52 4.14
C VAL A 25 -13.44 15.16 3.21
N GLY A 26 -13.23 15.07 1.90
CA GLY A 26 -14.20 15.55 0.91
C GLY A 26 -15.56 14.89 1.11
N VAL A 27 -15.60 13.56 1.25
CA VAL A 27 -16.83 12.79 1.48
C VAL A 27 -17.45 13.11 2.84
N MET A 28 -16.66 13.21 3.91
CA MET A 28 -17.17 13.58 5.24
C MET A 28 -17.77 15.00 5.25
N SER A 29 -17.14 15.95 4.56
CA SER A 29 -17.62 17.33 4.47
C SER A 29 -18.86 17.47 3.57
N LEU A 30 -18.96 16.64 2.52
CA LEU A 30 -20.13 16.57 1.64
C LEU A 30 -21.25 15.69 2.19
N GLY A 31 -20.98 14.87 3.20
CA GLY A 31 -21.97 14.05 3.90
C GLY A 31 -22.48 14.68 5.20
N SER A 32 -21.82 15.72 5.71
CA SER A 32 -22.18 16.36 6.97
C SER A 32 -23.47 17.19 6.85
N ASN A 33 -24.15 17.39 7.98
CA ASN A 33 -25.39 18.16 8.07
C ASN A 33 -25.22 19.60 7.55
N PRO A 34 -26.28 20.24 7.03
CA PRO A 34 -26.24 21.61 6.49
C PRO A 34 -25.68 22.63 7.50
N GLN A 35 -26.05 22.53 8.79
CA GLN A 35 -25.50 23.37 9.86
C GLN A 35 -23.98 23.21 10.04
N ALA A 36 -23.43 22.01 9.82
CA ALA A 36 -21.98 21.77 9.91
C ALA A 36 -21.23 22.35 8.70
N ARG A 37 -21.85 22.39 7.51
CA ARG A 37 -21.28 23.02 6.32
C ARG A 37 -21.30 24.54 6.38
N ALA A 38 -22.35 25.12 6.98
CA ALA A 38 -22.47 26.57 7.14
C ALA A 38 -21.39 27.18 8.06
N GLY A 39 -20.84 26.38 8.99
CA GLY A 39 -19.74 26.79 9.88
C GLY A 39 -18.33 26.49 9.35
N GLN A 40 -18.18 25.84 8.19
CA GLN A 40 -16.88 25.50 7.63
C GLN A 40 -16.29 26.68 6.84
N THR A 41 -15.14 27.18 7.29
CA THR A 41 -14.34 28.13 6.51
C THR A 41 -13.53 27.38 5.46
N ILE A 42 -13.27 28.01 4.31
CA ILE A 42 -12.42 27.45 3.24
C ILE A 42 -11.05 27.04 3.79
N GLU A 43 -10.47 27.86 4.67
CA GLU A 43 -9.21 27.58 5.34
C GLU A 43 -9.29 26.31 6.20
N GLY A 44 -10.37 26.12 6.98
CA GLY A 44 -10.58 24.93 7.79
C GLY A 44 -10.69 23.66 6.95
N VAL A 45 -11.37 23.73 5.81
CA VAL A 45 -11.50 22.62 4.86
C VAL A 45 -10.14 22.28 4.24
N VAL A 46 -9.38 23.27 3.79
CA VAL A 46 -8.04 23.06 3.22
C VAL A 46 -7.09 22.45 4.26
N ARG A 47 -7.11 22.95 5.50
CA ARG A 47 -6.28 22.41 6.58
C ARG A 47 -6.66 20.97 6.93
N ALA A 48 -7.95 20.64 6.92
CA ALA A 48 -8.42 19.27 7.13
C ALA A 48 -7.98 18.34 5.98
N ILE A 49 -8.12 18.77 4.72
CA ILE A 49 -7.66 18.01 3.55
C ILE A 49 -6.17 17.71 3.65
N LEU A 50 -5.35 18.71 3.98
CA LEU A 50 -3.91 18.54 4.16
C LEU A 50 -3.57 17.61 5.32
N GLY A 51 -4.27 17.74 6.46
CA GLY A 51 -4.06 16.90 7.63
C GLY A 51 -4.37 15.42 7.36
N PHE A 52 -5.55 15.12 6.82
CA PHE A 52 -5.92 13.74 6.49
C PHE A 52 -5.16 13.19 5.29
N GLY A 53 -4.81 14.03 4.31
CA GLY A 53 -3.90 13.67 3.23
C GLY A 53 -2.53 13.25 3.77
N ALA A 54 -1.97 14.00 4.72
CA ALA A 54 -0.72 13.64 5.38
C ALA A 54 -0.81 12.32 6.15
N VAL A 55 -1.93 12.06 6.85
CA VAL A 55 -2.18 10.75 7.49
C VAL A 55 -2.19 9.63 6.45
N GLY A 56 -2.91 9.79 5.35
CA GLY A 56 -2.96 8.82 4.26
C GLY A 56 -1.58 8.56 3.63
N LEU A 57 -0.76 9.61 3.51
CA LEU A 57 0.62 9.50 3.07
C LEU A 57 1.46 8.66 4.04
N VAL A 58 1.42 8.93 5.35
CA VAL A 58 2.18 8.17 6.35
C VAL A 58 1.77 6.70 6.36
N VAL A 59 0.48 6.41 6.29
CA VAL A 59 -0.04 5.02 6.23
C VAL A 59 0.48 4.30 4.99
N SER A 60 0.47 4.97 3.83
CA SER A 60 0.97 4.36 2.59
C SER A 60 2.48 4.09 2.63
N ILE A 61 3.27 4.95 3.28
CA ILE A 61 4.71 4.72 3.48
C ILE A 61 4.92 3.51 4.39
N ALA A 62 4.19 3.42 5.51
CA ALA A 62 4.29 2.26 6.40
C ALA A 62 3.93 0.95 5.69
N ALA A 63 2.87 0.96 4.87
CA ALA A 63 2.49 -0.18 4.04
C ALA A 63 3.58 -0.55 3.02
N LEU A 64 4.16 0.43 2.34
CA LEU A 64 5.26 0.21 1.39
C LEU A 64 6.48 -0.39 2.07
N VAL A 65 6.92 0.19 3.19
CA VAL A 65 8.07 -0.28 3.94
C VAL A 65 7.83 -1.72 4.40
N GLY A 66 6.68 -2.00 5.01
CA GLY A 66 6.35 -3.36 5.44
C GLY A 66 6.32 -4.37 4.29
N GLY A 67 5.71 -4.01 3.16
CA GLY A 67 5.67 -4.85 1.95
C GLY A 67 7.06 -5.13 1.37
N VAL A 68 7.89 -4.09 1.24
CA VAL A 68 9.25 -4.20 0.69
C VAL A 68 10.16 -5.02 1.61
N VAL A 69 10.10 -4.77 2.92
CA VAL A 69 10.91 -5.50 3.91
C VAL A 69 10.56 -6.98 3.89
N LEU A 70 9.27 -7.33 3.90
CA LEU A 70 8.86 -8.73 3.97
C LEU A 70 9.21 -9.50 2.68
N VAL A 71 9.01 -8.88 1.51
CA VAL A 71 9.43 -9.46 0.22
C VAL A 71 10.95 -9.58 0.15
N GLY A 72 11.69 -8.54 0.56
CA GLY A 72 13.15 -8.53 0.54
C GLY A 72 13.78 -9.57 1.47
N CYS A 73 13.21 -9.78 2.65
CA CYS A 73 13.69 -10.77 3.61
C CYS A 73 13.39 -12.21 3.18
N LEU A 74 12.19 -12.48 2.64
CA LEU A 74 11.71 -13.85 2.38
C LEU A 74 11.85 -14.31 0.92
N ASP A 75 12.18 -13.41 0.00
CA ASP A 75 12.44 -13.70 -1.42
C ASP A 75 13.77 -13.09 -1.91
N ARG A 76 14.80 -13.21 -1.08
CA ARG A 76 16.16 -12.70 -1.36
C ARG A 76 16.80 -13.28 -2.63
N HIS A 77 16.29 -14.42 -3.13
CA HIS A 77 16.85 -15.15 -4.28
C HIS A 77 15.92 -15.27 -5.50
N LEU A 78 14.76 -14.59 -5.53
CA LEU A 78 13.83 -14.59 -6.67
C LEU A 78 13.32 -16.00 -7.10
N ALA A 79 13.48 -17.02 -6.25
CA ALA A 79 13.13 -18.41 -6.57
C ALA A 79 11.64 -18.74 -6.35
N LYS A 80 10.91 -17.87 -5.64
CA LYS A 80 9.50 -18.09 -5.30
C LYS A 80 8.56 -17.67 -6.44
N SER A 81 7.43 -18.38 -6.52
CA SER A 81 6.37 -18.11 -7.50
C SER A 81 5.73 -16.73 -7.29
N SER A 82 5.13 -16.20 -8.36
CA SER A 82 4.37 -14.94 -8.38
C SER A 82 3.33 -14.84 -7.26
N GLY A 83 2.59 -15.93 -7.03
CA GLY A 83 1.61 -16.03 -5.95
C GLY A 83 2.19 -15.85 -4.54
N VAL A 84 3.42 -16.30 -4.29
CA VAL A 84 4.06 -16.14 -2.98
C VAL A 84 4.55 -14.70 -2.79
N ARG A 85 5.01 -14.03 -3.85
CA ARG A 85 5.42 -12.61 -3.78
C ARG A 85 4.24 -11.69 -3.49
N THR A 86 3.09 -11.93 -4.12
CA THR A 86 1.87 -11.16 -3.88
C THR A 86 1.39 -11.33 -2.43
N ALA A 87 1.40 -12.56 -1.91
CA ALA A 87 1.05 -12.84 -0.51
C ALA A 87 2.03 -12.16 0.47
N LEU A 88 3.33 -12.23 0.22
CA LEU A 88 4.35 -11.58 1.06
C LEU A 88 4.21 -10.06 1.04
N ALA A 89 3.97 -9.45 -0.11
CA ALA A 89 3.75 -8.01 -0.20
C ALA A 89 2.49 -7.59 0.55
N ALA A 90 1.41 -8.37 0.44
CA ALA A 90 0.15 -8.10 1.13
C ALA A 90 0.30 -8.19 2.65
N LEU A 91 0.93 -9.27 3.14
CA LEU A 91 1.18 -9.46 4.57
C LEU A 91 2.12 -8.40 5.14
N GLY A 92 3.18 -8.06 4.39
CA GLY A 92 4.10 -7.01 4.79
C GLY A 92 3.41 -5.65 4.87
N ALA A 93 2.58 -5.31 3.88
CA ALA A 93 1.84 -4.06 3.87
C ALA A 93 0.83 -3.98 5.03
N ALA A 94 0.04 -5.03 5.24
CA ALA A 94 -0.89 -5.09 6.37
C ALA A 94 -0.16 -4.99 7.72
N GLY A 95 0.95 -5.74 7.87
CA GLY A 95 1.79 -5.71 9.07
C GLY A 95 2.38 -4.33 9.35
N GLY A 96 2.89 -3.65 8.33
CA GLY A 96 3.44 -2.29 8.48
C GLY A 96 2.39 -1.29 8.96
N VAL A 97 1.16 -1.37 8.45
CA VAL A 97 0.06 -0.50 8.90
C VAL A 97 -0.41 -0.84 10.31
N LEU A 98 -0.47 -2.14 10.66
CA LEU A 98 -0.81 -2.56 12.03
C LEU A 98 0.21 -2.07 13.05
N VAL A 99 1.51 -2.21 12.76
CA VAL A 99 2.58 -1.71 13.64
C VAL A 99 2.44 -0.20 13.84
N LEU A 100 2.23 0.55 12.75
CA LEU A 100 2.01 2.00 12.83
C LEU A 100 0.82 2.36 13.73
N GLY A 101 -0.32 1.69 13.56
CA GLY A 101 -1.52 1.98 14.35
C GLY A 101 -1.41 1.56 15.82
N ILE A 102 -0.69 0.47 16.12
CA ILE A 102 -0.37 0.09 17.51
C ILE A 102 0.48 1.20 18.16
N VAL A 103 1.55 1.65 17.50
CA VAL A 103 2.40 2.74 18.02
C VAL A 103 1.56 3.99 18.28
N PHE A 104 0.68 4.35 17.35
CA PHE A 104 -0.20 5.51 17.51
C PHE A 104 -1.19 5.36 18.66
N ALA A 105 -1.81 4.19 18.80
CA ALA A 105 -2.73 3.88 19.89
C ALA A 105 -2.01 3.94 21.26
N THR A 106 -0.78 3.42 21.35
CA THR A 106 0.02 3.49 22.58
C THR A 106 0.37 4.92 22.94
N VAL A 107 0.83 5.74 21.99
CA VAL A 107 1.16 7.15 22.22
C VAL A 107 -0.08 7.93 22.70
N GLN A 108 -1.22 7.73 22.05
CA GLN A 108 -2.49 8.36 22.46
C GLN A 108 -2.96 7.90 23.84
N GLY A 109 -2.79 6.62 24.16
CA GLY A 109 -3.09 6.07 25.47
C GLY A 109 -2.24 6.70 26.58
N ILE A 110 -0.96 6.98 26.33
CA ILE A 110 -0.06 7.67 27.26
C ILE A 110 -0.47 9.14 27.46
N ILE A 111 -0.93 9.81 26.40
CA ILE A 111 -1.36 11.21 26.43
C ILE A 111 -2.78 11.35 27.06
N GLY A 112 -3.45 10.24 27.37
CA GLY A 112 -4.77 10.23 28.02
C GLY A 112 -5.93 10.55 27.08
N ALA A 113 -5.70 10.52 25.77
CA ALA A 113 -6.75 10.70 24.78
C ALA A 113 -7.53 9.38 24.63
N GLY A 114 -8.72 9.31 25.21
CA GLY A 114 -9.57 8.10 25.35
C GLY A 114 -10.15 7.50 24.06
N TRP A 115 -9.48 7.65 22.91
CA TRP A 115 -9.96 7.22 21.59
C TRP A 115 -9.27 5.96 21.06
N ALA A 116 -8.51 5.25 21.90
CA ALA A 116 -7.72 4.08 21.52
C ALA A 116 -8.53 3.00 20.77
N TYR A 117 -9.78 2.75 21.18
CA TYR A 117 -10.67 1.80 20.50
C TYR A 117 -10.94 2.18 19.05
N LEU A 118 -11.26 3.45 18.77
CA LEU A 118 -11.47 3.92 17.40
C LEU A 118 -10.18 3.82 16.58
N ILE A 119 -9.03 4.19 17.17
CA ILE A 119 -7.73 4.10 16.50
C ILE A 119 -7.45 2.66 16.07
N ILE A 120 -7.68 1.68 16.95
CA ILE A 120 -7.46 0.26 16.67
C ILE A 120 -8.39 -0.21 15.55
N THR A 121 -9.70 0.06 15.65
CA THR A 121 -10.66 -0.37 14.63
C THR A 121 -10.35 0.25 13.26
N PHE A 122 -10.04 1.55 13.19
CA PHE A 122 -9.64 2.19 11.94
C PHE A 122 -8.33 1.62 11.38
N THR A 123 -7.36 1.30 12.24
CA THR A 123 -6.09 0.69 11.83
C THR A 123 -6.32 -0.66 11.18
N VAL A 124 -7.19 -1.50 11.74
CA VAL A 124 -7.50 -2.82 11.16
C VAL A 124 -8.12 -2.68 9.77
N VAL A 125 -9.05 -1.73 9.59
CA VAL A 125 -9.67 -1.45 8.28
C VAL A 125 -8.61 -0.98 7.27
N LEU A 126 -7.75 -0.04 7.67
CA LEU A 126 -6.67 0.47 6.82
C LEU A 126 -5.64 -0.59 6.47
N ALA A 127 -5.26 -1.45 7.41
CA ALA A 127 -4.32 -2.55 7.18
C ALA A 127 -4.88 -3.56 6.17
N THR A 128 -6.18 -3.87 6.28
CA THR A 128 -6.87 -4.76 5.34
C THR A 128 -6.87 -4.16 3.93
N ALA A 129 -7.25 -2.88 3.81
CA ALA A 129 -7.25 -2.18 2.52
C ALA A 129 -5.84 -2.08 1.91
N ALA A 130 -4.83 -1.80 2.73
CA ALA A 130 -3.43 -1.76 2.31
C ALA A 130 -2.93 -3.12 1.82
N GLY A 131 -3.27 -4.21 2.52
CA GLY A 131 -2.95 -5.56 2.10
C GLY A 131 -3.56 -5.92 0.74
N ILE A 132 -4.85 -5.62 0.54
CA ILE A 132 -5.55 -5.83 -0.74
C ILE A 132 -4.89 -5.02 -1.86
N ALA A 133 -4.62 -3.73 -1.63
CA ALA A 133 -3.99 -2.86 -2.61
C ALA A 133 -2.58 -3.34 -2.98
N ALA A 134 -1.78 -3.78 -2.00
CA ALA A 134 -0.46 -4.35 -2.24
C ALA A 134 -0.53 -5.63 -3.07
N ALA A 135 -1.45 -6.55 -2.74
CA ALA A 135 -1.68 -7.77 -3.53
C ALA A 135 -2.02 -7.44 -4.98
N PHE A 136 -2.94 -6.49 -5.19
CA PHE A 136 -3.37 -6.08 -6.52
C PHE A 136 -2.25 -5.41 -7.34
N LEU A 137 -1.48 -4.51 -6.72
CA LEU A 137 -0.38 -3.80 -7.39
C LEU A 137 0.74 -4.75 -7.80
N VAL A 138 1.10 -5.70 -6.93
CA VAL A 138 2.11 -6.71 -7.24
C VAL A 138 1.61 -7.66 -8.32
N HIS A 139 0.36 -8.15 -8.23
CA HIS A 139 -0.23 -9.01 -9.26
C HIS A 139 -0.27 -8.31 -10.63
N ARG A 140 -0.64 -7.03 -10.65
CA ARG A 140 -0.66 -6.23 -11.88
C ARG A 140 0.75 -6.01 -12.45
N ALA A 141 1.74 -5.74 -11.59
CA ALA A 141 3.14 -5.60 -12.01
C ALA A 141 3.72 -6.92 -12.53
N GLU A 142 3.24 -8.06 -12.01
CA GLU A 142 3.59 -9.38 -12.50
C GLU A 142 3.00 -9.66 -13.88
N ARG A 143 1.69 -9.51 -14.05
CA ARG A 143 1.01 -9.65 -15.35
C ARG A 143 1.56 -8.72 -16.43
N ARG A 144 1.91 -7.48 -16.07
CA ARG A 144 2.45 -6.51 -17.04
C ARG A 144 3.82 -6.96 -17.56
N SER A 145 4.64 -7.54 -16.69
CA SER A 145 5.96 -8.05 -17.07
C SER A 145 5.91 -9.33 -17.90
N GLU A 146 4.89 -10.17 -17.68
CA GLU A 146 4.65 -11.34 -18.54
C GLU A 146 4.26 -10.90 -19.94
N ARG A 147 3.41 -9.87 -20.08
CA ARG A 147 3.03 -9.30 -21.38
C ARG A 147 4.17 -8.59 -22.12
N THR A 148 5.12 -7.99 -21.41
CA THR A 148 6.25 -7.30 -22.03
C THR A 148 7.51 -8.15 -22.12
N ARG A 149 7.46 -9.41 -21.68
CA ARG A 149 8.55 -10.35 -21.97
C ARG A 149 8.43 -10.65 -23.46
N PRO A 150 9.39 -10.23 -24.31
CA PRO A 150 9.46 -10.80 -25.65
C PRO A 150 9.52 -12.31 -25.43
N GLU A 151 8.79 -13.08 -26.22
CA GLU A 151 9.00 -14.52 -26.31
C GLU A 151 10.52 -14.73 -26.29
N ARG A 152 11.06 -15.23 -25.18
CA ARG A 152 12.31 -15.96 -25.28
C ARG A 152 11.88 -17.12 -26.12
N GLY A 153 12.10 -17.01 -27.43
CA GLY A 153 11.98 -18.12 -28.34
C GLY A 153 12.54 -19.31 -27.60
N GLU A 154 11.72 -20.34 -27.51
CA GLU A 154 12.18 -21.66 -27.13
C GLU A 154 13.50 -21.84 -27.87
N HIS A 155 14.62 -21.75 -27.17
CA HIS A 155 15.86 -22.24 -27.72
C HIS A 155 15.52 -23.71 -27.88
N PRO A 156 15.39 -24.25 -29.11
CA PRO A 156 15.35 -25.68 -29.24
C PRO A 156 16.64 -26.14 -28.58
N LEU A 157 16.49 -26.91 -27.50
CA LEU A 157 17.57 -27.75 -27.03
C LEU A 157 18.13 -28.41 -28.29
N PRO A 158 19.45 -28.39 -28.54
CA PRO A 158 20.00 -29.16 -29.63
C PRO A 158 19.66 -30.61 -29.33
N SER A 159 18.55 -31.06 -29.90
CA SER A 159 18.17 -32.44 -29.97
C SER A 159 19.28 -33.15 -30.70
N ALA A 160 19.59 -34.33 -30.20
CA ALA A 160 20.35 -35.38 -30.85
C ALA A 160 20.20 -35.37 -32.38
N TRP A 161 21.22 -35.87 -33.09
CA TRP A 161 21.33 -36.06 -34.55
C TRP A 161 22.23 -35.05 -35.29
N VAL A 162 23.56 -35.23 -35.18
CA VAL A 162 24.45 -35.24 -36.35
C VAL A 162 25.56 -36.27 -36.10
N ASP A 163 25.19 -37.56 -36.18
CA ASP A 163 26.11 -38.58 -36.69
C ASP A 163 25.86 -38.62 -38.20
N PHE A 164 26.76 -38.03 -39.00
CA PHE A 164 27.07 -38.36 -40.40
C PHE A 164 28.39 -37.69 -40.79
#